data_AF-A0A2G5T3N1-F1
#
_entry.id   AF-A0A2G5T3N1-F1
#
_cell.length_a   1.000
_cell.length_b   1.000
_cell.length_c   1.000
_cell.angle_alpha   90.00
_cell.angle_beta   90.00
_cell.angle_gamma   90.00
#
_symmetry.space_group_name_H-M   'P 1'
#
loop_
_entity.id
_entity.type
_entity.pdbx_description
1 polymer ?
#
loop_
_entity_poly.entity_id
_entity_poly.type
_entity_poly.pdbx_seq_one_letter_code
_entity_poly.pdbx_strand_id
1 'polypeptide(L)'
;MPNNKSGRAVREEDHKTETLGTLKIMVSAGTEVINKSHKRKFDEITEKLRVIEESAAKILKTNEDEKNNRKELKSEKRFMLKHVFKNVAAFKIGESYFSEIEVYSNIKWYAVLKLNDDRHLDLYIYCNPIAPIGNEFEVKVKAKYSMMGNGNIITKTLKHCFATSEGVSITNFLEWEKIRHYLDDHNLTVEVEVEILKMTGFGKKMSLLFNESQKEFSDLTLVMQNTKFYVLKMVSH
;
A
#
# COMPACT_ATOMS: atom_id res chain seq x y z
N MET A 1 -92.75 -42.54 37.70
CA MET A 1 -92.50 -42.06 36.33
C MET A 1 -91.20 -41.26 36.31
N PRO A 2 -90.40 -41.35 35.24
CA PRO A 2 -88.93 -41.29 35.30
C PRO A 2 -88.31 -39.92 34.96
N ASN A 3 -86.96 -39.91 34.89
CA ASN A 3 -86.01 -38.91 34.36
C ASN A 3 -85.50 -37.84 35.35
N ASN A 4 -84.21 -37.46 35.41
CA ASN A 4 -83.05 -37.63 34.53
C ASN A 4 -81.81 -37.17 35.33
N LYS A 5 -80.63 -37.77 35.09
CA LYS A 5 -79.29 -37.13 35.05
C LYS A 5 -78.20 -38.15 35.41
N SER A 6 -77.40 -38.53 34.42
CA SER A 6 -75.93 -38.51 34.51
C SER A 6 -75.35 -39.12 33.25
N GLY A 7 -75.15 -38.28 32.23
CA GLY A 7 -74.48 -38.65 30.99
C GLY A 7 -73.72 -37.43 30.49
N ARG A 8 -72.61 -37.07 31.16
CA ARG A 8 -71.75 -35.99 30.64
C ARG A 8 -70.25 -36.05 30.94
N ALA A 9 -69.77 -36.94 31.81
CA ALA A 9 -68.34 -36.97 32.16
C ALA A 9 -67.44 -37.69 31.12
N VAL A 10 -67.95 -38.72 30.43
CA VAL A 10 -67.10 -39.61 29.61
C VAL A 10 -66.67 -38.99 28.27
N ARG A 11 -67.40 -38.00 27.74
CA ARG A 11 -67.09 -37.41 26.41
C ARG A 11 -66.06 -36.28 26.43
N GLU A 12 -65.80 -35.66 27.58
CA GLU A 12 -64.84 -34.54 27.68
C GLU A 12 -63.39 -35.00 27.87
N GLU A 13 -63.16 -36.16 28.50
CA GLU A 13 -61.82 -36.72 28.68
C GLU A 13 -61.25 -37.32 27.38
N ASP A 14 -62.06 -38.06 26.62
CA ASP A 14 -61.65 -38.62 25.31
C ASP A 14 -61.29 -37.51 24.30
N HIS A 15 -62.04 -36.41 24.30
CA HIS A 15 -61.79 -35.30 23.38
C HIS A 15 -60.52 -34.49 23.77
N LYS A 16 -60.16 -34.48 25.06
CA LYS A 16 -58.92 -33.86 25.55
C LYS A 16 -57.68 -34.70 25.27
N THR A 17 -57.78 -36.03 25.38
CA THR A 17 -56.66 -36.93 25.08
C THR A 17 -56.35 -36.98 23.59
N GLU A 18 -57.37 -36.96 22.74
CA GLU A 18 -57.23 -36.91 21.28
C GLU A 18 -56.56 -35.59 20.82
N THR A 19 -57.02 -34.45 21.35
CA THR A 19 -56.43 -33.13 21.03
C THR A 19 -54.99 -32.96 21.54
N LEU A 20 -54.64 -33.53 22.69
CA LEU A 20 -53.25 -33.60 23.19
C LEU A 20 -52.35 -34.46 22.29
N GLY A 21 -52.88 -35.58 21.79
CA GLY A 21 -52.19 -36.44 20.82
C GLY A 21 -51.87 -35.69 19.53
N THR A 22 -52.84 -34.97 18.97
CA THR A 22 -52.66 -34.16 17.75
C THR A 22 -51.63 -33.05 17.95
N LEU A 23 -51.68 -32.32 19.08
CA LEU A 23 -50.71 -31.27 19.40
C LEU A 23 -49.29 -31.80 19.51
N LYS A 24 -49.09 -32.97 20.14
CA LYS A 24 -47.77 -33.58 20.28
C LYS A 24 -47.18 -33.96 18.93
N ILE A 25 -48.00 -34.51 18.03
CA ILE A 25 -47.60 -34.85 16.65
C ILE A 25 -47.18 -33.58 15.88
N MET A 26 -47.97 -32.50 15.95
CA MET A 26 -47.65 -31.23 15.28
C MET A 26 -46.34 -30.60 15.79
N VAL A 27 -46.09 -30.65 17.10
CA VAL A 27 -44.84 -30.16 17.70
C VAL A 27 -43.64 -31.01 17.24
N SER A 28 -43.77 -32.35 17.22
CA SER A 28 -42.70 -33.21 16.70
C SER A 28 -42.42 -32.99 15.21
N ALA A 29 -43.46 -32.82 14.39
CA ALA A 29 -43.29 -32.52 12.97
C ALA A 29 -42.63 -31.13 12.75
N GLY A 30 -43.04 -30.11 13.52
CA GLY A 30 -42.43 -28.78 13.48
C GLY A 30 -40.94 -28.78 13.83
N THR A 31 -40.55 -29.52 14.88
CA THR A 31 -39.14 -29.62 15.30
C THR A 31 -38.29 -30.38 14.27
N GLU A 32 -38.84 -31.42 13.62
CA GLU A 32 -38.13 -32.15 12.56
C GLU A 32 -37.90 -31.26 11.32
N VAL A 33 -38.89 -30.45 10.93
CA VAL A 33 -38.78 -29.50 9.80
C VAL A 33 -37.73 -28.42 10.10
N ILE A 34 -37.73 -27.86 11.32
CA ILE A 34 -36.74 -26.88 11.75
C ILE A 34 -35.32 -27.49 11.73
N ASN A 35 -35.16 -28.70 12.26
CA ASN A 35 -33.86 -29.38 12.26
C ASN A 35 -33.34 -29.67 10.84
N LYS A 36 -34.22 -30.11 9.92
CA LYS A 36 -33.84 -30.28 8.50
C LYS A 36 -33.43 -28.96 7.85
N SER A 37 -34.15 -27.88 8.13
CA SER A 37 -33.82 -26.54 7.64
C SER A 37 -32.48 -26.04 8.17
N HIS A 38 -32.23 -26.20 9.47
CA HIS A 38 -30.96 -25.81 10.09
C HIS A 38 -29.79 -26.62 9.56
N LYS A 39 -29.94 -27.94 9.41
CA LYS A 39 -28.92 -28.79 8.81
C LYS A 39 -28.56 -28.32 7.40
N ARG A 40 -29.56 -28.05 6.55
CA ARG A 40 -29.33 -27.54 5.19
C ARG A 40 -28.57 -26.22 5.17
N LYS A 41 -28.92 -25.27 6.05
CA LYS A 41 -28.19 -23.99 6.17
C LYS A 41 -26.74 -24.19 6.62
N PHE A 42 -26.52 -25.15 7.53
CA PHE A 42 -25.18 -25.47 8.02
C PHE A 42 -24.33 -26.08 6.90
N ASP A 43 -24.89 -27.05 6.15
CA ASP A 43 -24.23 -27.68 5.00
C ASP A 43 -23.85 -26.63 3.93
N GLU A 44 -24.71 -25.64 3.67
CA GLU A 44 -24.42 -24.55 2.73
C GLU A 44 -23.28 -23.63 3.20
N ILE A 45 -23.21 -23.35 4.52
CA ILE A 45 -22.11 -22.57 5.11
C ILE A 45 -20.80 -23.35 5.02
N THR A 46 -20.82 -24.65 5.30
CA THR A 46 -19.65 -25.53 5.19
C THR A 46 -19.09 -25.55 3.77
N GLU A 47 -19.96 -25.64 2.74
CA GLU A 47 -19.51 -25.62 1.35
C GLU A 47 -18.91 -24.27 0.96
N LYS A 48 -19.52 -23.15 1.37
CA LYS A 48 -18.98 -21.81 1.11
C LYS A 48 -17.62 -21.60 1.80
N LEU A 49 -17.46 -22.09 3.03
CA LEU A 49 -16.18 -22.05 3.75
C LEU A 49 -15.10 -22.82 3.00
N ARG A 50 -15.42 -24.03 2.52
CA ARG A 50 -14.49 -24.83 1.72
C ARG A 50 -14.04 -24.11 0.45
N VAL A 51 -14.97 -23.48 -0.29
CA VAL A 51 -14.63 -22.68 -1.48
C VAL A 51 -13.71 -21.52 -1.14
N ILE A 52 -13.94 -20.84 -0.01
CA ILE A 52 -13.07 -19.75 0.46
C ILE A 52 -11.68 -20.29 0.81
N GLU A 53 -11.59 -21.39 1.55
CA GLU A 53 -10.31 -22.03 1.90
C GLU A 53 -9.51 -22.45 0.65
N GLU A 54 -10.18 -23.06 -0.34
CA GLU A 54 -9.54 -23.43 -1.61
C GLU A 54 -9.05 -22.20 -2.39
N SER A 55 -9.83 -21.11 -2.38
CA SER A 55 -9.43 -19.84 -3.02
C SER A 55 -8.25 -19.16 -2.29
N ALA A 56 -8.22 -19.20 -0.95
CA ALA A 56 -7.14 -18.66 -0.14
C ALA A 56 -5.85 -19.49 -0.31
N ALA A 57 -5.97 -20.81 -0.38
CA ALA A 57 -4.84 -21.71 -0.66
C ALA A 57 -4.27 -21.47 -2.08
N LYS A 58 -5.13 -21.20 -3.07
CA LYS A 58 -4.68 -20.79 -4.42
C LYS A 58 -3.92 -19.47 -4.38
N ILE A 59 -4.45 -18.45 -3.69
CA ILE A 59 -3.77 -17.14 -3.53
C ILE A 59 -2.39 -17.33 -2.89
N LEU A 60 -2.29 -18.11 -1.82
CA LEU A 60 -1.01 -18.42 -1.16
C LEU A 60 -0.02 -19.12 -2.08
N LYS A 61 -0.47 -20.06 -2.93
CA LYS A 61 0.39 -20.73 -3.91
C LYS A 61 0.86 -19.80 -5.03
N THR A 62 -0.01 -18.94 -5.56
CA THR A 62 0.44 -17.88 -6.50
C THR A 62 1.49 -16.97 -5.86
N ASN A 63 1.38 -16.66 -4.56
CA ASN A 63 2.39 -15.87 -3.85
C ASN A 63 3.72 -16.63 -3.64
N GLU A 64 3.70 -17.96 -3.54
CA GLU A 64 4.91 -18.80 -3.45
C GLU A 64 5.57 -19.02 -4.82
N ASP A 65 4.78 -19.22 -5.87
CA ASP A 65 5.27 -19.33 -7.25
C ASP A 65 5.82 -17.98 -7.77
N GLU A 66 5.25 -16.85 -7.33
CA GLU A 66 5.85 -15.51 -7.50
C GLU A 66 7.15 -15.33 -6.69
N LYS A 67 7.31 -16.04 -5.56
CA LYS A 67 8.53 -16.01 -4.74
C LYS A 67 9.68 -16.77 -5.39
N ASN A 68 9.38 -17.84 -6.13
CA ASN A 68 10.35 -18.68 -6.84
C ASN A 68 10.66 -18.18 -8.26
N ASN A 69 9.78 -17.39 -8.87
CA ASN A 69 10.10 -16.59 -10.07
C ASN A 69 10.76 -15.24 -9.74
N ARG A 70 11.57 -15.20 -8.68
CA ARG A 70 12.56 -14.13 -8.41
C ARG A 70 13.73 -14.13 -9.40
N LYS A 71 13.47 -14.33 -10.69
CA LYS A 71 14.28 -13.66 -11.72
C LYS A 71 13.77 -12.22 -11.79
N GLU A 72 14.34 -11.40 -10.91
CA GLU A 72 14.51 -9.96 -11.07
C GLU A 72 13.29 -9.15 -11.58
N LEU A 73 12.31 -8.91 -10.71
CA LEU A 73 11.75 -7.56 -10.60
C LEU A 73 12.74 -6.71 -9.79
N LYS A 74 13.88 -6.38 -10.39
CA LYS A 74 14.92 -5.48 -9.82
C LYS A 74 14.62 -4.00 -10.06
N SER A 75 13.54 -3.65 -10.77
CA SER A 75 13.37 -2.32 -11.36
C SER A 75 12.62 -1.30 -10.52
N GLU A 76 11.79 -1.69 -9.54
CA GLU A 76 11.01 -0.68 -8.78
C GLU A 76 11.77 0.00 -7.63
N LYS A 77 12.91 -0.53 -7.21
CA LYS A 77 13.71 0.06 -6.10
C LYS A 77 14.92 0.85 -6.57
N ARG A 78 15.11 0.98 -7.88
CA ARG A 78 16.23 1.72 -8.48
C ARG A 78 15.70 2.76 -9.43
N PHE A 79 16.20 3.99 -9.31
CA PHE A 79 15.86 5.08 -10.20
C PHE A 79 17.08 5.98 -10.41
N MET A 80 16.99 6.88 -11.37
CA MET A 80 18.10 7.73 -11.79
C MET A 80 17.64 9.17 -11.87
N LEU A 81 18.19 10.02 -11.01
CA LEU A 81 18.02 11.47 -11.09
C LEU A 81 19.05 12.02 -12.08
N LYS A 82 18.60 12.80 -13.07
CA LYS A 82 19.49 13.42 -14.06
C LYS A 82 19.26 14.91 -14.10
N HIS A 83 20.32 15.70 -14.02
CA HIS A 83 20.22 17.14 -14.14
C HIS A 83 21.46 17.77 -14.77
N VAL A 84 21.27 18.86 -15.51
CA VAL A 84 22.35 19.66 -16.08
C VAL A 84 22.33 21.03 -15.42
N PHE A 85 23.28 21.26 -14.51
CA PHE A 85 23.47 22.57 -13.89
C PHE A 85 24.14 23.50 -14.90
N LYS A 86 23.44 24.58 -15.26
CA LYS A 86 23.93 25.53 -16.27
C LYS A 86 24.81 26.61 -15.66
N ASN A 87 25.84 27.02 -16.40
CA ASN A 87 26.71 28.13 -16.04
C ASN A 87 27.30 28.02 -14.63
N VAL A 88 27.83 26.84 -14.28
CA VAL A 88 28.33 26.52 -12.94
C VAL A 88 29.45 27.47 -12.50
N ALA A 89 30.26 27.95 -13.44
CA ALA A 89 31.32 28.92 -13.17
C ALA A 89 30.83 30.26 -12.59
N ALA A 90 29.54 30.60 -12.79
CA ALA A 90 28.92 31.81 -12.23
C ALA A 90 28.24 31.57 -10.87
N PHE A 91 28.32 30.37 -10.32
CA PHE A 91 27.70 30.05 -9.03
C PHE A 91 28.37 30.83 -7.90
N LYS A 92 27.55 31.33 -6.97
CA LYS A 92 28.04 32.07 -5.81
C LYS A 92 28.24 31.14 -4.63
N ILE A 93 29.28 31.44 -3.85
CA ILE A 93 29.54 30.76 -2.58
C ILE A 93 28.33 30.95 -1.66
N GLY A 94 27.86 29.86 -1.07
CA GLY A 94 26.72 29.80 -0.15
C GLY A 94 25.36 29.64 -0.83
N GLU A 95 25.22 29.91 -2.13
CA GLU A 95 23.96 29.73 -2.86
C GLU A 95 23.72 28.25 -3.19
N SER A 96 22.44 27.84 -3.15
CA SER A 96 22.00 26.47 -3.47
C SER A 96 21.29 26.44 -4.81
N TYR A 97 21.67 25.50 -5.66
CA TYR A 97 21.12 25.32 -7.00
C TYR A 97 20.44 23.95 -7.07
N PHE A 98 19.17 23.93 -7.47
CA PHE A 98 18.30 22.77 -7.34
C PHE A 98 18.03 22.12 -8.70
N SER A 99 17.97 20.78 -8.73
CA SER A 99 17.40 20.06 -9.87
C SER A 99 15.88 20.14 -9.88
N GLU A 100 15.26 19.56 -10.91
CA GLU A 100 13.84 19.23 -10.89
C GLU A 100 13.52 18.27 -9.74
N ILE A 101 12.28 18.32 -9.28
CA ILE A 101 11.73 17.39 -8.29
C ILE A 101 11.13 16.21 -9.05
N GLU A 102 11.66 15.03 -8.78
CA GLU A 102 11.15 13.76 -9.30
C GLU A 102 10.46 12.98 -8.17
N VAL A 103 9.40 12.24 -8.50
CA VAL A 103 8.64 11.46 -7.51
C VAL A 103 8.84 9.98 -7.73
N TYR A 104 9.44 9.32 -6.75
CA TYR A 104 9.65 7.87 -6.72
C TYR A 104 9.22 7.30 -5.38
N SER A 105 8.45 6.21 -5.40
CA SER A 105 7.97 5.52 -4.18
C SER A 105 7.24 6.44 -3.19
N ASN A 106 6.47 7.42 -3.68
CA ASN A 106 5.78 8.46 -2.89
C ASN A 106 6.72 9.39 -2.08
N ILE A 107 7.96 9.53 -2.55
CA ILE A 107 8.96 10.44 -2.01
C ILE A 107 9.37 11.39 -3.14
N LYS A 108 9.46 12.69 -2.82
CA LYS A 108 10.06 13.71 -3.67
C LYS A 108 11.58 13.64 -3.53
N TRP A 109 12.25 13.51 -4.65
CA TRP A 109 13.70 13.46 -4.77
C TRP A 109 14.18 14.64 -5.60
N TYR A 110 15.26 15.27 -5.19
CA TYR A 110 15.94 16.30 -5.97
C TYR A 110 17.39 16.41 -5.52
N ALA A 111 18.26 16.79 -6.45
CA ALA A 111 19.65 17.08 -6.21
C ALA A 111 19.84 18.57 -5.92
N VAL A 112 20.81 18.90 -5.07
CA VAL A 112 21.24 20.27 -4.80
C VAL A 112 22.74 20.38 -4.97
N LEU A 113 23.17 21.33 -5.79
CA LEU A 113 24.56 21.71 -5.93
C LEU A 113 24.82 22.97 -5.11
N LYS A 114 25.86 22.96 -4.29
CA LYS A 114 26.25 24.11 -3.46
C LYS A 114 27.75 24.29 -3.46
N LEU A 115 28.18 25.52 -3.69
CA LEU A 115 29.55 25.94 -3.51
C LEU A 115 29.70 26.43 -2.06
N ASN A 116 30.30 25.65 -1.17
CA ASN A 116 30.38 26.02 0.25
C ASN A 116 31.51 27.01 0.55
N ASP A 117 32.62 26.88 -0.16
CA ASP A 117 33.79 27.76 -0.10
C ASP A 117 34.45 27.83 -1.49
N ASP A 118 35.65 28.40 -1.57
CA ASP A 118 36.43 28.51 -2.81
C ASP A 118 36.99 27.18 -3.33
N ARG A 119 36.83 26.10 -2.55
CA ARG A 119 37.51 24.83 -2.75
C ARG A 119 36.60 23.63 -2.86
N HIS A 120 35.37 23.66 -2.35
CA HIS A 120 34.53 22.47 -2.25
C HIS A 120 33.17 22.69 -2.91
N LEU A 121 32.89 21.85 -3.91
CA LEU A 121 31.56 21.68 -4.45
C LEU A 121 30.90 20.47 -3.80
N ASP A 122 29.74 20.72 -3.19
CA ASP A 122 28.92 19.70 -2.58
C ASP A 122 27.71 19.40 -3.46
N LEU A 123 27.45 18.10 -3.61
CA LEU A 123 26.26 17.56 -4.23
C LEU A 123 25.46 16.82 -3.15
N TYR A 124 24.24 17.30 -2.89
CA TYR A 124 23.29 16.71 -1.97
C TYR A 124 22.15 16.04 -2.74
N ILE A 125 21.53 15.05 -2.12
CA ILE A 125 20.22 14.54 -2.53
C ILE A 125 19.28 14.71 -1.36
N TYR A 126 18.10 15.22 -1.68
CA TYR A 126 17.01 15.36 -0.74
C TYR A 126 15.99 14.24 -0.94
N CYS A 127 15.46 13.78 0.20
CA CYS A 127 14.43 12.75 0.29
C CYS A 127 13.27 13.30 1.13
N ASN A 128 12.24 13.83 0.45
CA ASN A 128 11.10 14.47 1.10
C ASN A 128 9.82 13.63 0.91
N PRO A 129 9.32 12.95 1.96
CA PRO A 129 8.07 12.18 1.89
C PRO A 129 6.87 13.05 1.46
N ILE A 130 5.99 12.52 0.61
CA ILE A 130 4.75 13.22 0.20
C ILE A 130 3.67 13.13 1.30
N ALA A 131 3.68 12.08 2.12
CA ALA A 131 2.80 11.91 3.27
C ALA A 131 3.38 10.84 4.23
N PRO A 132 4.32 11.19 5.12
CA PRO A 132 4.88 10.23 6.07
C PRO A 132 3.78 9.77 7.05
N ILE A 133 3.76 8.49 7.45
CA ILE A 133 2.92 8.07 8.57
C ILE A 133 3.62 8.53 9.85
N GLY A 134 3.13 9.63 10.41
CA GLY A 134 3.72 10.21 11.61
C GLY A 134 5.00 11.00 11.32
N ASN A 135 5.77 11.26 12.37
CA ASN A 135 6.91 12.17 12.32
C ASN A 135 8.25 11.44 12.06
N GLU A 136 8.24 10.10 12.05
CA GLU A 136 9.43 9.28 11.94
C GLU A 136 9.36 8.41 10.70
N PHE A 137 10.35 8.57 9.82
CA PHE A 137 10.53 7.72 8.66
C PHE A 137 12.00 7.36 8.50
N GLU A 138 12.27 6.23 7.84
CA GLU A 138 13.62 5.79 7.53
C GLU A 138 13.67 5.35 6.07
N VAL A 139 14.58 5.94 5.29
CA VAL A 139 14.91 5.49 3.93
C VAL A 139 16.40 5.20 3.86
N LYS A 140 16.75 3.92 3.75
CA LYS A 140 18.13 3.51 3.47
C LYS A 140 18.33 3.36 1.98
N VAL A 141 19.33 4.04 1.46
CA VAL A 141 19.69 3.98 0.05
C VAL A 141 21.16 3.63 -0.13
N LYS A 142 21.47 3.04 -1.28
CA LYS A 142 22.80 3.08 -1.87
C LYS A 142 22.71 4.00 -3.09
N ALA A 143 23.49 5.07 -3.10
CA ALA A 143 23.50 6.05 -4.17
C ALA A 143 24.87 6.07 -4.85
N LYS A 144 24.87 5.96 -6.18
CA LYS A 144 26.03 6.16 -7.05
C LYS A 144 25.86 7.49 -7.77
N TYR A 145 26.71 8.43 -7.42
CA TYR A 145 26.77 9.76 -7.97
C TYR A 145 27.79 9.80 -9.10
N SER A 146 27.45 10.46 -10.19
CA SER A 146 28.31 10.63 -11.35
C SER A 146 28.26 12.09 -11.80
N MET A 147 29.42 12.72 -11.95
CA MET A 147 29.55 14.04 -12.58
C MET A 147 30.29 13.87 -13.90
N MET A 148 29.75 14.48 -14.95
CA MET A 148 30.20 14.27 -16.32
C MET A 148 30.31 15.60 -17.06
N GLY A 149 31.40 15.71 -17.82
CA GLY A 149 31.59 16.76 -18.80
C GLY A 149 32.97 16.67 -19.44
N ASN A 150 33.10 17.24 -20.63
CA ASN A 150 34.30 17.26 -21.46
C ASN A 150 34.93 15.87 -21.67
N GLY A 151 34.07 14.86 -21.84
CA GLY A 151 34.46 13.45 -21.97
C GLY A 151 34.97 12.79 -20.67
N ASN A 152 35.04 13.52 -19.55
CA ASN A 152 35.47 13.00 -18.26
C ASN A 152 34.27 12.62 -17.39
N ILE A 153 34.44 11.58 -16.58
CA ILE A 153 33.41 11.10 -15.65
C ILE A 153 34.08 10.81 -14.30
N ILE A 154 33.55 11.38 -13.22
CA ILE A 154 33.90 11.00 -11.86
C ILE A 154 32.70 10.37 -11.16
N THR A 155 32.93 9.26 -10.46
CA THR A 155 31.88 8.55 -9.74
C THR A 155 32.24 8.30 -8.29
N LYS A 156 31.25 8.41 -7.40
CA LYS A 156 31.37 8.05 -5.98
C LYS A 156 30.12 7.28 -5.56
N THR A 157 30.30 6.23 -4.77
CA THR A 157 29.19 5.43 -4.26
C THR A 157 29.17 5.51 -2.74
N LEU A 158 28.01 5.78 -2.17
CA LEU A 158 27.81 5.75 -0.72
C LEU A 158 26.49 5.09 -0.37
N LYS A 159 26.43 4.57 0.87
CA LYS A 159 25.18 4.20 1.51
C LYS A 159 24.78 5.32 2.44
N HIS A 160 23.50 5.68 2.40
CA HIS A 160 22.95 6.73 3.24
C HIS A 160 21.64 6.27 3.89
N CYS A 161 21.33 6.85 5.03
CA CYS A 161 20.10 6.59 5.78
C CYS A 161 19.44 7.92 6.10
N PHE A 162 18.35 8.23 5.41
CA PHE A 162 17.52 9.40 5.69
C PHE A 162 16.59 9.05 6.86
N ALA A 163 16.78 9.70 8.02
CA ALA A 163 16.06 9.38 9.26
C ALA A 163 15.33 10.59 9.89
N THR A 164 15.23 11.72 9.19
CA THR A 164 14.51 12.94 9.63
C THR A 164 13.92 13.66 8.42
N SER A 165 12.99 14.60 8.64
CA SER A 165 12.38 15.45 7.61
C SER A 165 13.36 16.32 6.81
N GLU A 166 14.62 16.39 7.23
CA GLU A 166 15.63 17.21 6.57
C GLU A 166 16.37 16.47 5.45
N GLY A 167 16.29 15.13 5.41
CA GLY A 167 16.58 14.36 4.20
C GLY A 167 17.94 14.63 3.54
N VAL A 168 18.99 15.03 4.27
CA VAL A 168 20.27 15.46 3.69
C VAL A 168 21.31 14.34 3.66
N SER A 169 21.76 13.94 2.46
CA SER A 169 23.02 13.21 2.31
C SER A 169 24.13 14.12 1.79
N ILE A 170 25.14 14.37 2.62
CA ILE A 170 26.30 15.21 2.29
C ILE A 170 27.38 14.37 1.63
N THR A 171 27.89 14.83 0.50
CA THR A 171 29.22 14.42 0.05
C THR A 171 30.01 15.60 -0.47
N ASN A 172 31.13 15.89 0.18
CA ASN A 172 32.24 16.63 -0.43
C ASN A 172 32.70 15.79 -1.61
N PHE A 173 32.29 16.20 -2.81
CA PHE A 173 32.42 15.37 -3.99
C PHE A 173 33.72 15.64 -4.72
N LEU A 174 34.04 16.92 -4.90
CA LEU A 174 35.16 17.33 -5.72
C LEU A 174 35.70 18.69 -5.28
N GLU A 175 37.01 18.83 -5.32
CA GLU A 175 37.66 20.14 -5.22
C GLU A 175 37.26 21.00 -6.42
N TRP A 176 36.88 22.26 -6.17
CA TRP A 176 36.47 23.22 -7.19
C TRP A 176 37.52 23.38 -8.30
N GLU A 177 38.81 23.31 -7.97
CA GLU A 177 39.88 23.39 -8.97
C GLU A 177 39.81 22.27 -10.02
N LYS A 178 39.37 21.08 -9.61
CA LYS A 178 39.25 19.90 -10.48
C LYS A 178 37.96 19.92 -11.29
N ILE A 179 36.96 20.73 -10.92
CA ILE A 179 35.66 20.73 -11.61
C ILE A 179 35.75 21.19 -13.05
N ARG A 180 36.70 22.05 -13.38
CA ARG A 180 36.88 22.61 -14.73
C ARG A 180 37.07 21.52 -15.78
N HIS A 181 37.61 20.36 -15.40
CA HIS A 181 37.78 19.22 -16.29
C HIS A 181 36.48 18.47 -16.60
N TYR A 182 35.41 18.73 -15.84
CA TYR A 182 34.11 18.06 -15.94
C TYR A 182 32.99 19.02 -16.38
N LEU A 183 33.34 20.19 -16.95
CA LEU A 183 32.36 21.14 -17.48
C LEU A 183 32.31 21.07 -19.01
N ASP A 184 31.10 20.88 -19.55
CA ASP A 184 30.79 21.03 -20.98
C ASP A 184 30.17 22.41 -21.21
N ASP A 185 30.92 23.32 -21.85
CA ASP A 185 30.46 24.69 -22.12
C ASP A 185 29.87 25.35 -20.85
N HIS A 186 30.65 25.33 -19.76
CA HIS A 186 30.27 25.81 -18.42
C HIS A 186 29.13 25.05 -17.73
N ASN A 187 28.62 23.96 -18.30
CA ASN A 187 27.55 23.15 -17.72
C ASN A 187 28.11 21.88 -17.07
N LEU A 188 27.52 21.47 -15.96
CA LEU A 188 27.86 20.23 -15.27
C LEU A 188 26.68 19.26 -15.37
N THR A 189 26.91 18.10 -15.96
CA THR A 189 25.92 17.03 -15.95
C THR A 189 26.10 16.17 -14.71
N VAL A 190 25.02 15.99 -13.96
CA VAL A 190 24.97 15.14 -12.77
C VAL A 190 23.97 14.02 -13.00
N GLU A 191 24.39 12.81 -12.70
CA GLU A 191 23.51 11.65 -12.60
C GLU A 191 23.65 11.01 -11.22
N VAL A 192 22.52 10.73 -10.57
CA VAL A 192 22.52 9.91 -9.36
C VAL A 192 21.62 8.70 -9.52
N GLU A 193 22.25 7.53 -9.56
CA GLU A 193 21.56 6.27 -9.47
C GLU A 193 21.29 5.94 -7.99
N VAL A 194 20.03 5.84 -7.61
CA VAL A 194 19.59 5.56 -6.25
C VAL A 194 18.98 4.17 -6.17
N GLU A 195 19.46 3.34 -5.24
CA GLU A 195 18.91 2.04 -4.89
C GLU A 195 18.33 2.08 -3.47
N ILE A 196 17.01 1.96 -3.34
CA ILE A 196 16.32 1.90 -2.05
C ILE A 196 16.52 0.50 -1.44
N LEU A 197 17.28 0.44 -0.36
CA LEU A 197 17.59 -0.78 0.39
C LEU A 197 16.50 -1.10 1.43
N LYS A 198 15.99 -0.09 2.12
CA LYS A 198 14.98 -0.20 3.18
C LYS A 198 14.14 1.07 3.22
N MET A 199 12.84 0.92 3.46
CA MET A 199 11.92 2.04 3.64
C MET A 199 10.92 1.69 4.76
N THR A 200 10.83 2.52 5.81
CA THR A 200 9.88 2.36 6.94
C THR A 200 9.31 3.71 7.36
N GLY A 201 8.16 3.72 8.05
CA GLY A 201 7.38 4.96 8.27
C GLY A 201 6.55 5.38 7.06
N PHE A 202 6.63 4.60 5.99
CA PHE A 202 5.82 4.71 4.77
C PHE A 202 4.88 3.49 4.73
N GLY A 203 3.82 3.52 5.53
CA GLY A 203 2.74 2.56 5.41
C GLY A 203 1.62 3.12 4.55
N LYS A 204 0.80 2.25 3.98
CA LYS A 204 -0.54 2.65 3.53
C LYS A 204 -1.35 3.05 4.78
N LYS A 205 -1.36 4.34 5.10
CA LYS A 205 -2.56 4.97 5.64
C LYS A 205 -3.38 5.57 4.50
N MET A 206 -3.34 4.94 3.32
CA MET A 206 -4.58 4.78 2.58
C MET A 206 -5.38 3.81 3.43
N SER A 207 -6.05 4.34 4.45
CA SER A 207 -7.19 3.65 4.98
C SER A 207 -8.06 3.41 3.75
N LEU A 208 -8.13 2.14 3.32
CA LEU A 208 -9.14 1.60 2.43
C LEU A 208 -10.50 1.78 3.11
N LEU A 209 -10.83 3.02 3.48
CA LEU A 209 -12.14 3.46 3.90
C LEU A 209 -12.93 3.52 2.61
N PHE A 210 -13.23 2.34 2.08
CA PHE A 210 -14.25 2.18 1.06
C PHE A 210 -15.64 2.36 1.68
N ASN A 211 -15.81 3.41 2.48
CA ASN A 211 -17.05 3.73 3.16
C ASN A 211 -17.57 5.05 2.63
N GLU A 212 -18.77 5.44 3.06
CA GLU A 212 -19.47 6.61 2.50
C GLU A 212 -18.72 7.93 2.68
N SER A 213 -17.73 8.01 3.57
CA SER A 213 -16.93 9.24 3.79
C SER A 213 -16.06 9.63 2.58
N GLN A 214 -15.81 8.72 1.64
CA GLN A 214 -15.00 8.96 0.44
C GLN A 214 -15.82 9.23 -0.83
N LYS A 215 -17.15 9.31 -0.71
CA LYS A 215 -18.07 9.48 -1.84
C LYS A 215 -17.76 10.71 -2.69
N GLU A 216 -17.38 11.82 -2.05
CA GLU A 216 -17.13 13.10 -2.71
C GLU A 216 -15.81 13.13 -3.50
N PHE A 217 -14.89 12.21 -3.20
CA PHE A 217 -13.54 12.15 -3.77
C PHE A 217 -13.33 10.90 -4.64
N SER A 218 -14.42 10.27 -5.08
CA SER A 218 -14.35 9.01 -5.82
C SER A 218 -14.91 9.15 -7.22
N ASP A 219 -14.18 8.62 -8.20
CA ASP A 219 -14.62 8.60 -9.61
C ASP A 219 -15.50 7.38 -9.92
N LEU A 220 -15.47 6.37 -9.06
CA LEU A 220 -16.12 5.09 -9.30
C LEU A 220 -16.74 4.53 -8.01
N THR A 221 -17.93 3.94 -8.12
CA THR A 221 -18.58 3.22 -7.00
C THR A 221 -18.77 1.75 -7.37
N LEU A 222 -18.19 0.83 -6.61
CA LEU A 222 -18.42 -0.60 -6.73
C LEU A 222 -19.53 -1.02 -5.76
N VAL A 223 -20.47 -1.82 -6.22
CA VAL A 223 -21.55 -2.36 -5.37
C VAL A 223 -21.44 -3.88 -5.35
N MET A 224 -21.18 -4.46 -4.19
CA MET A 224 -21.19 -5.90 -3.98
C MET A 224 -22.16 -6.25 -2.85
N GLN A 225 -23.14 -7.11 -3.13
CA GLN A 225 -24.11 -7.60 -2.13
C GLN A 225 -24.68 -6.50 -1.23
N ASN A 226 -25.22 -5.42 -1.83
CA ASN A 226 -25.77 -4.23 -1.15
C ASN A 226 -24.76 -3.34 -0.39
N THR A 227 -23.47 -3.61 -0.46
CA THR A 227 -22.42 -2.74 0.12
C THR A 227 -21.78 -1.89 -0.97
N LYS A 228 -21.71 -0.57 -0.75
CA LYS A 228 -21.09 0.39 -1.68
C LYS A 228 -19.66 0.69 -1.28
N PHE A 229 -18.75 0.65 -2.24
CA PHE A 229 -17.34 0.96 -2.11
C PHE A 229 -17.01 2.11 -3.07
N TYR A 230 -16.43 3.19 -2.58
CA TYR A 230 -16.09 4.38 -3.37
C TYR A 230 -14.59 4.40 -3.67
N VAL A 231 -14.22 4.52 -4.95
CA VAL A 231 -12.86 4.30 -5.48
C VAL A 231 -12.47 5.43 -6.43
N LEU A 232 -11.22 5.91 -6.34
CA LEU A 232 -10.63 6.88 -7.27
C LEU A 232 -9.79 6.13 -8.32
N LYS A 233 -9.98 6.41 -9.60
CA LYS A 233 -9.23 5.75 -10.68
C LYS A 233 -8.03 6.62 -11.06
N MET A 234 -6.84 6.29 -10.55
CA MET A 234 -5.63 6.95 -11.03
C MET A 234 -5.28 6.42 -12.43
N VAL A 235 -5.33 7.30 -13.43
CA VAL A 235 -4.82 7.04 -14.78
C VAL A 235 -3.37 7.52 -14.80
N SER A 236 -2.40 6.63 -14.99
CA SER A 236 -1.03 7.05 -15.25
C SER A 236 -0.90 7.48 -16.70
N HIS A 237 -0.49 8.72 -16.95
CA HIS A 237 -0.02 9.18 -18.25
C HIS A 237 1.47 8.89 -18.41
#